data_AF-A0AAU4ZCE2-F1
#
_entry.id   AF-A0AAU4ZCE2-F1
#
_cell.length_a   1.000
_cell.length_b   1.000
_cell.length_c   1.000
_cell.angle_alpha   90.00
_cell.angle_beta   90.00
_cell.angle_gamma   90.00
#
_symmetry.space_group_name_H-M   'P 1'
#
loop_
_entity.id
_entity.type
_entity.pdbx_description
1 polymer ?
#
loop_
_entity_poly.entity_id
_entity_poly.type
_entity_poly.pdbx_seq_one_letter_code
_entity_poly.pdbx_strand_id
1 'polypeptide(L)'
;MHYHGYVWTGAKQRFDDEALRRPPHPDPPSADGKPELAQRYKEVKTEFPVVDLPPLETAYWLIKPRELVRGTWGQPREAAGWFGERLTEHAPRFVSDSDREGARMAILVNSASDRIGWGGDVSHGFYLERPSFLSLALVCCSSNRAMPGLECPLR
;
A
#
# COMPACT_ATOMS: atom_id res chain seq x y z
N MET A 1 -10.61 -8.45 -13.65
CA MET A 1 -10.09 -7.24 -12.98
C MET A 1 -10.42 -7.38 -11.51
N HIS A 2 -9.41 -7.40 -10.64
CA HIS A 2 -9.62 -7.49 -9.20
C HIS A 2 -9.08 -6.24 -8.51
N TYR A 3 -9.69 -5.93 -7.37
CA TYR A 3 -9.26 -4.89 -6.45
C TYR A 3 -8.80 -5.57 -5.17
N HIS A 4 -7.55 -5.37 -4.79
CA HIS A 4 -6.96 -5.98 -3.60
C HIS A 4 -6.78 -4.93 -2.51
N GLY A 5 -7.25 -5.24 -1.31
CA GLY A 5 -7.17 -4.37 -0.15
C GLY A 5 -5.97 -4.69 0.71
N TYR A 6 -5.24 -3.66 1.13
CA TYR A 6 -4.09 -3.79 2.02
C TYR A 6 -4.26 -2.85 3.21
N VAL A 7 -3.90 -3.35 4.39
CA VAL A 7 -3.93 -2.59 5.64
C VAL A 7 -2.59 -2.81 6.33
N TRP A 8 -1.96 -1.70 6.69
CA TRP A 8 -0.79 -1.72 7.54
C TRP A 8 -1.00 -0.77 8.71
N THR A 9 -0.70 -1.22 9.93
CA THR A 9 -0.68 -0.38 11.11
C THR A 9 0.59 -0.68 11.88
N GLY A 10 1.30 0.36 12.32
CA GLY A 10 2.53 0.21 13.08
C GLY A 10 3.15 1.53 13.46
N ALA A 11 4.32 1.49 14.09
CA ALA A 11 5.06 2.70 14.44
C ALA A 11 5.42 3.50 13.18
N LYS A 12 5.13 4.81 13.17
CA LYS A 12 5.44 5.72 12.07
C LYS A 12 6.92 5.67 11.66
N GLN A 13 7.82 5.50 12.63
CA GLN A 13 9.25 5.34 12.37
C GLN A 13 9.55 4.13 11.48
N ARG A 14 8.83 3.01 11.65
CA ARG A 14 8.98 1.81 10.81
C ARG A 14 8.45 2.06 9.39
N PHE A 15 7.34 2.78 9.28
CA PHE A 15 6.83 3.23 7.97
C PHE A 15 7.82 4.17 7.27
N ASP A 16 8.60 4.95 8.01
CA ASP A 16 9.60 5.87 7.47
C ASP A 16 10.91 5.19 7.08
N ASP A 17 11.04 3.86 7.25
CA ASP A 17 12.11 3.08 6.66
C ASP A 17 11.92 2.97 5.15
N GLU A 18 12.39 4.00 4.45
CA GLU A 18 12.21 4.15 3.01
C GLU A 18 12.95 3.08 2.20
N ALA A 19 14.05 2.54 2.71
CA ALA A 19 14.90 1.60 2.00
C ALA A 19 14.14 0.32 1.64
N LEU A 20 13.29 -0.16 2.56
CA LEU A 20 12.47 -1.36 2.38
C LEU A 20 11.11 -1.08 1.70
N ARG A 21 10.85 0.16 1.29
CA ARG A 21 9.63 0.58 0.59
C ARG A 21 9.84 0.83 -0.91
N ARG A 22 11.09 0.66 -1.37
CA ARG A 22 11.48 0.76 -2.78
C ARG A 22 12.00 -0.59 -3.28
N PRO A 23 11.71 -0.99 -4.52
CA PRO A 23 12.39 -2.12 -5.13
C PRO A 23 13.90 -1.83 -5.21
N PRO A 24 14.74 -2.88 -5.28
CA PRO A 24 16.16 -2.69 -5.58
C PRO A 24 16.31 -2.02 -6.94
N HIS A 25 17.37 -1.23 -7.11
CA HIS A 25 17.69 -0.64 -8.40
C HIS A 25 17.88 -1.77 -9.47
N PRO A 26 17.43 -1.60 -10.72
CA PRO A 26 17.60 -2.62 -11.75
C PRO A 26 19.08 -2.99 -11.96
N ASP A 27 19.94 -1.98 -11.98
CA ASP A 27 21.39 -2.17 -12.07
C ASP A 27 21.99 -2.37 -10.67
N PRO A 28 22.66 -3.50 -10.40
CA PRO A 28 23.35 -3.73 -9.15
C PRO A 28 24.58 -2.80 -9.02
N PRO A 29 25.03 -2.50 -7.78
CA PRO A 29 26.27 -1.76 -7.58
C PRO A 29 27.46 -2.51 -8.17
N SER A 30 28.45 -1.76 -8.66
CA SER A 30 29.70 -2.31 -9.21
C SER A 30 30.41 -3.22 -8.20
N ALA A 31 31.05 -4.28 -8.69
CA ALA A 31 31.85 -5.21 -7.88
C ALA A 31 33.04 -4.52 -7.18
N ASP A 32 33.59 -3.47 -7.81
CA ASP A 32 34.67 -2.65 -7.26
C ASP A 32 34.17 -1.52 -6.34
N GLY A 33 32.85 -1.49 -6.09
CA GLY A 33 32.19 -0.48 -5.27
C GLY A 33 32.34 -0.71 -3.76
N LYS A 34 31.74 0.18 -2.98
CA LYS A 34 31.72 0.08 -1.51
C LYS A 34 30.96 -1.20 -1.08
N PRO A 35 31.55 -2.08 -0.23
CA PRO A 35 30.89 -3.30 0.23
C PRO A 35 29.52 -3.07 0.88
N GLU A 36 29.34 -1.94 1.57
CA GLU A 36 28.08 -1.54 2.19
C GLU A 36 26.93 -1.37 1.17
N LEU A 37 27.22 -0.86 -0.03
CA LEU A 37 26.23 -0.71 -1.09
C LEU A 37 25.80 -2.06 -1.64
N ALA A 38 26.76 -2.98 -1.84
CA ALA A 38 26.47 -4.35 -2.26
C ALA A 38 25.65 -5.10 -1.21
N GLN A 39 25.96 -4.90 0.08
CA GLN A 39 25.19 -5.49 1.17
C GLN A 39 23.76 -4.93 1.24
N ARG A 40 23.60 -3.61 1.14
CA ARG A 40 22.28 -2.97 1.14
C ARG A 40 21.43 -3.40 -0.05
N TYR A 41 22.04 -3.51 -1.22
CA TYR A 41 21.36 -4.01 -2.41
C TYR A 41 20.82 -5.43 -2.21
N LYS A 42 21.65 -6.33 -1.65
CA LYS A 42 21.26 -7.72 -1.35
C LYS A 42 20.11 -7.78 -0.34
N GLU A 43 20.18 -6.96 0.71
CA GLU A 43 19.12 -6.83 1.71
C GLU A 43 17.80 -6.38 1.06
N VAL A 44 17.78 -5.25 0.35
CA VAL A 44 16.56 -4.74 -0.31
C VAL A 44 16.02 -5.75 -1.32
N LYS A 45 16.88 -6.39 -2.12
CA LYS A 45 16.46 -7.42 -3.09
C LYS A 45 15.80 -8.63 -2.43
N THR A 46 16.19 -8.97 -1.21
CA THR A 46 15.64 -10.11 -0.45
C THR A 46 14.39 -9.71 0.34
N GLU A 47 14.42 -8.55 0.99
CA GLU A 47 13.39 -8.12 1.93
C GLU A 47 12.23 -7.39 1.25
N PHE A 48 12.48 -6.58 0.22
CA PHE A 48 11.42 -5.80 -0.44
C PHE A 48 10.26 -6.67 -0.95
N PRO A 49 10.45 -7.85 -1.56
CA PRO A 49 9.33 -8.66 -2.03
C PRO A 49 8.46 -9.22 -0.90
N VAL A 50 8.96 -9.36 0.33
CA VAL A 50 8.26 -10.08 1.41
C VAL A 50 7.86 -9.20 2.59
N VAL A 51 8.51 -8.05 2.78
CA VAL A 51 8.20 -7.13 3.88
C VAL A 51 6.78 -6.57 3.73
N ASP A 52 6.07 -6.49 4.86
CA ASP A 52 4.71 -5.96 4.99
C ASP A 52 4.64 -4.43 4.94
N LEU A 53 5.76 -3.74 4.71
CA LEU A 53 5.79 -2.29 4.62
C LEU A 53 5.08 -1.79 3.36
N PRO A 54 4.22 -0.75 3.48
CA PRO A 54 3.58 -0.13 2.33
C PRO A 54 4.63 0.40 1.34
N PRO A 55 4.66 -0.05 0.08
CA PRO A 55 5.62 0.42 -0.89
C PRO A 55 5.40 1.91 -1.21
N LEU A 56 6.43 2.58 -1.74
CA LEU A 56 6.30 3.96 -2.20
C LEU A 56 5.44 4.08 -3.45
N GLU A 57 5.60 3.15 -4.39
CA GLU A 57 4.70 3.02 -5.53
C GLU A 57 3.65 1.96 -5.17
N THR A 58 2.39 2.39 -5.03
CA THR A 58 1.30 1.56 -4.52
C THR A 58 1.12 0.24 -5.26
N ALA A 59 1.36 0.22 -6.58
CA ALA A 59 1.21 -0.98 -7.41
C ALA A 59 2.13 -2.13 -6.97
N TYR A 60 3.27 -1.86 -6.33
CA TYR A 60 4.16 -2.91 -5.82
C TYR A 60 3.57 -3.73 -4.69
N TRP A 61 2.40 -3.38 -4.15
CA TRP A 61 1.64 -4.32 -3.32
C TRP A 61 1.37 -5.64 -4.06
N LEU A 62 1.21 -5.62 -5.38
CA LEU A 62 0.89 -6.81 -6.18
C LEU A 62 2.02 -7.85 -6.22
N ILE A 63 3.27 -7.46 -5.95
CA ILE A 63 4.40 -8.39 -5.91
C ILE A 63 4.65 -8.96 -4.50
N LYS A 64 3.95 -8.42 -3.49
CA LYS A 64 4.08 -8.87 -2.10
C LYS A 64 3.36 -10.21 -1.89
N PRO A 65 3.63 -10.93 -0.79
CA PRO A 65 2.97 -12.20 -0.52
C PRO A 65 1.45 -12.01 -0.42
N ARG A 66 0.70 -12.94 -1.01
CA ARG A 66 -0.76 -12.91 -1.04
C ARG A 66 -1.39 -12.87 0.36
N GLU A 67 -0.67 -13.33 1.38
CA GLU A 67 -1.07 -13.32 2.79
C GLU A 67 -1.24 -11.89 3.35
N LEU A 68 -0.71 -10.88 2.65
CA LEU A 68 -0.92 -9.47 2.97
C LEU A 68 -2.22 -8.90 2.38
N VAL A 69 -2.84 -9.59 1.41
CA VAL A 69 -4.14 -9.21 0.87
C VAL A 69 -5.21 -9.41 1.95
N ARG A 70 -5.93 -8.34 2.29
CA ARG A 70 -7.00 -8.35 3.31
C ARG A 70 -8.39 -8.57 2.74
N GLY A 71 -8.52 -8.45 1.42
CA GLY A 71 -9.73 -8.76 0.69
C GLY A 71 -9.50 -8.58 -0.80
N THR A 72 -10.32 -9.26 -1.59
CA THR A 72 -10.31 -9.16 -3.04
C THR A 72 -11.74 -9.02 -3.53
N TRP A 73 -11.99 -8.04 -4.39
CA TRP A 73 -13.32 -7.76 -4.92
C TRP A 73 -13.30 -7.69 -6.44
N GLY A 74 -14.44 -8.05 -7.04
CA GLY A 74 -14.67 -7.92 -8.47
C GLY A 74 -15.26 -6.56 -8.86
N GLN A 75 -15.83 -5.82 -7.91
CA GLN A 75 -16.49 -4.53 -8.16
C GLN A 75 -15.80 -3.38 -7.41
N PRO A 76 -15.61 -2.20 -8.04
CA PRO A 76 -15.04 -1.02 -7.38
C PRO A 76 -15.81 -0.61 -6.12
N ARG A 77 -17.13 -0.65 -6.18
CA ARG A 77 -17.99 -0.23 -5.07
C ARG A 77 -17.83 -1.13 -3.84
N GLU A 78 -17.68 -2.43 -4.03
CA GLU A 78 -17.46 -3.38 -2.93
C GLU A 78 -16.10 -3.14 -2.26
N ALA A 79 -15.04 -2.96 -3.06
CA ALA A 79 -13.71 -2.63 -2.56
C ALA A 79 -13.68 -1.28 -1.81
N ALA A 80 -14.37 -0.27 -2.34
CA ALA A 80 -14.50 1.03 -1.68
C ALA A 80 -15.34 0.95 -0.40
N GLY A 81 -16.36 0.08 -0.37
CA GLY A 81 -17.13 -0.22 0.84
C GLY A 81 -16.24 -0.78 1.95
N TRP A 82 -15.41 -1.79 1.63
CA TRP A 82 -14.41 -2.31 2.56
C TRP A 82 -13.44 -1.22 3.04
N PHE A 83 -12.98 -0.34 2.15
CA PHE A 83 -12.12 0.77 2.52
C PHE A 83 -12.81 1.72 3.52
N GLY A 84 -14.09 2.01 3.32
CA GLY A 84 -14.91 2.79 4.25
C GLY A 84 -15.10 2.12 5.61
N GLU A 85 -15.31 0.81 5.65
CA GLU A 85 -15.37 0.04 6.90
C GLU A 85 -14.06 0.16 7.68
N ARG A 86 -12.91 0.01 7.01
CA ARG A 86 -11.59 0.16 7.67
C ARG A 86 -11.39 1.58 8.19
N LEU A 87 -11.80 2.61 7.44
CA LEU A 87 -11.75 3.99 7.93
C LEU A 87 -12.59 4.17 9.20
N THR A 88 -13.81 3.65 9.22
CA THR A 88 -14.71 3.75 10.37
C THR A 88 -14.18 2.98 11.58
N GLU A 89 -13.62 1.79 11.36
CA GLU A 89 -12.99 0.96 12.39
C GLU A 89 -11.83 1.69 13.09
N HIS A 90 -11.01 2.43 12.33
CA HIS A 90 -9.87 3.18 12.86
C HIS A 90 -10.21 4.62 13.30
N ALA A 91 -11.38 5.15 12.92
CA ALA A 91 -11.77 6.54 13.16
C ALA A 91 -11.53 7.04 14.60
N PRO A 92 -11.89 6.28 15.67
CA PRO A 92 -11.71 6.76 17.04
C PRO A 92 -10.25 7.05 17.42
N ARG A 93 -9.30 6.50 16.65
CA ARG A 93 -7.85 6.57 16.88
C ARG A 93 -7.16 7.66 16.07
N PHE A 94 -7.82 8.24 15.06
CA PHE A 94 -7.20 9.28 14.23
C PHE A 94 -6.83 10.51 15.05
N VAL A 95 -5.64 11.07 14.83
CA VAL A 95 -5.19 12.28 15.54
C VAL A 95 -5.92 13.53 15.03
N SER A 96 -6.22 13.57 13.74
CA SER A 96 -6.91 14.70 13.13
C SER A 96 -8.41 14.56 13.29
N ASP A 97 -9.08 15.56 13.87
CA ASP A 97 -10.54 15.59 13.96
C ASP A 97 -11.19 15.56 12.57
N SER A 98 -10.58 16.23 11.59
CA SER A 98 -11.10 16.21 10.22
C SER A 98 -11.11 14.81 9.63
N ASP A 99 -10.13 13.97 9.94
CA ASP A 99 -10.09 12.58 9.48
C ASP A 99 -11.18 11.73 10.13
N ARG A 100 -11.72 12.13 11.29
CA ARG A 100 -12.84 11.49 11.98
C ARG A 100 -14.20 11.88 11.41
N GLU A 101 -14.27 12.97 10.63
CA GLU A 101 -15.53 13.48 10.10
C GLU A 101 -16.12 12.52 9.06
N GLY A 102 -17.37 12.08 9.29
CA GLY A 102 -18.06 11.16 8.39
C GLY A 102 -18.21 11.69 6.96
N ALA A 103 -18.37 13.01 6.79
CA ALA A 103 -18.43 13.64 5.47
C ALA A 103 -17.12 13.48 4.68
N ARG A 104 -15.97 13.66 5.35
CA ARG A 104 -14.66 13.44 4.73
C ARG A 104 -14.47 11.96 4.38
N MET A 105 -14.85 11.04 5.26
CA MET A 105 -14.79 9.61 4.97
C MET A 105 -15.60 9.25 3.73
N ALA A 106 -16.83 9.77 3.61
CA ALA A 106 -17.67 9.55 2.44
C ALA A 106 -17.01 10.06 1.15
N ILE A 107 -16.34 11.21 1.19
CA ILE A 107 -15.57 11.74 0.05
C ILE A 107 -14.43 10.79 -0.33
N LEU A 108 -13.67 10.29 0.65
CA LEU A 108 -12.57 9.36 0.42
C LEU A 108 -13.07 8.04 -0.20
N VAL A 109 -14.18 7.49 0.31
CA VAL A 109 -14.78 6.26 -0.21
C VAL A 109 -15.26 6.44 -1.65
N ASN A 110 -15.97 7.53 -1.95
CA ASN A 110 -16.42 7.81 -3.31
C ASN A 110 -15.24 8.00 -4.26
N SER A 111 -14.23 8.78 -3.86
CA SER A 111 -13.02 8.99 -4.65
C SER A 111 -12.25 7.69 -4.89
N ALA A 112 -12.20 6.79 -3.90
CA ALA A 112 -11.57 5.49 -4.03
C ALA A 112 -12.30 4.60 -5.04
N SER A 113 -13.64 4.55 -4.97
CA SER A 113 -14.47 3.81 -5.94
C SER A 113 -14.24 4.30 -7.36
N ASP A 114 -14.24 5.63 -7.57
CA ASP A 114 -14.00 6.21 -8.88
C ASP A 114 -12.59 5.87 -9.38
N ARG A 115 -11.57 6.10 -8.53
CA ARG A 115 -10.15 5.88 -8.86
C ARG A 115 -9.87 4.45 -9.33
N ILE A 116 -10.30 3.47 -8.57
CA ILE A 116 -10.06 2.07 -8.93
C ILE A 116 -10.94 1.63 -10.09
N GLY A 117 -12.13 2.21 -10.27
CA GLY A 117 -13.04 1.92 -11.37
C GLY A 117 -12.45 2.17 -12.76
N TRP A 118 -11.52 3.12 -12.91
CA TRP A 118 -10.79 3.34 -14.17
C TRP A 118 -9.37 2.77 -14.17
N GLY A 119 -9.04 1.90 -13.20
CA GLY A 119 -7.76 1.16 -13.14
C GLY A 119 -6.63 1.88 -12.42
N GLY A 120 -6.93 2.93 -11.65
CA GLY A 120 -5.96 3.54 -10.74
C GLY A 120 -5.85 2.79 -9.41
N ASP A 121 -4.85 3.18 -8.61
CA ASP A 121 -4.67 2.70 -7.24
C ASP A 121 -5.02 3.81 -6.24
N VAL A 122 -5.35 3.39 -5.02
CA VAL A 122 -5.65 4.27 -3.87
C VAL A 122 -4.65 3.97 -2.77
N SER A 123 -4.09 5.02 -2.17
CA SER A 123 -3.23 4.93 -1.00
C SER A 123 -3.49 6.12 -0.09
N HIS A 124 -3.91 5.84 1.14
CA HIS A 124 -4.14 6.84 2.17
C HIS A 124 -3.38 6.49 3.45
N GLY A 125 -2.87 7.52 4.10
CA GLY A 125 -2.13 7.44 5.34
C GLY A 125 -2.76 8.31 6.42
N PHE A 126 -2.90 7.77 7.63
CA PHE A 126 -3.53 8.47 8.76
C PHE A 126 -2.64 8.33 9.99
N TYR A 127 -2.40 9.45 10.66
CA TYR A 127 -1.78 9.43 11.98
C TYR A 127 -2.78 8.93 13.01
N LEU A 128 -2.40 7.87 13.72
CA LEU A 128 -3.13 7.37 14.89
C LEU A 128 -2.48 7.92 16.16
N GLU A 129 -2.94 7.50 17.34
CA GLU A 129 -2.26 7.82 18.59
C GLU A 129 -0.77 7.46 18.51
N ARG A 130 0.09 8.41 18.88
CA ARG A 130 1.55 8.26 18.72
C ARG A 130 2.03 7.01 19.47
N PRO A 131 2.93 6.20 18.89
CA PRO A 131 3.68 6.46 17.66
C PRO A 131 3.01 5.88 16.38
N SER A 132 1.74 5.50 16.42
CA SER A 132 1.12 4.65 15.42
C SER A 132 0.68 5.40 14.14
N PHE A 133 0.71 4.68 13.03
CA PHE A 133 0.27 5.16 11.72
C PHE A 133 -0.50 4.05 11.01
N LEU A 134 -1.55 4.44 10.29
CA LEU A 134 -2.35 3.57 9.43
C LEU A 134 -2.02 3.89 7.98
N SER A 135 -1.76 2.85 7.18
CA SER A 135 -1.77 2.91 5.73
C SER A 135 -2.85 1.98 5.20
N LEU A 136 -3.72 2.52 4.36
CA LEU A 136 -4.78 1.79 3.66
C LEU A 136 -4.56 1.94 2.16
N ALA A 137 -4.62 0.83 1.44
CA ALA A 137 -4.51 0.82 -0.02
C ALA A 137 -5.56 -0.08 -0.67
N LEU A 138 -6.02 0.35 -1.85
CA LEU A 138 -6.74 -0.49 -2.81
C LEU A 138 -5.93 -0.49 -4.11
N VAL A 139 -5.61 -1.67 -4.60
CA VAL A 139 -4.75 -1.84 -5.78
C VAL A 139 -5.49 -2.65 -6.83
N CYS A 140 -5.58 -2.09 -8.04
CA CYS A 140 -6.12 -2.79 -9.19
C CYS A 140 -5.05 -3.73 -9.75
N CYS A 141 -5.33 -5.01 -9.99
CA CYS A 141 -4.32 -5.93 -10.53
C CYS A 141 -4.24 -5.95 -12.07
N SER A 142 -5.35 -5.67 -12.77
CA SER A 142 -5.42 -5.76 -14.24
C SER A 142 -6.69 -5.05 -14.70
N SER A 143 -6.67 -4.03 -15.55
CA SER A 143 -5.58 -3.27 -16.17
C SER A 143 -5.07 -2.14 -15.26
N ASN A 144 -4.09 -2.43 -14.39
CA ASN A 144 -3.47 -1.41 -13.55
C ASN A 144 -2.81 -0.35 -14.46
N ARG A 145 -3.18 0.92 -14.30
CA ARG A 145 -2.64 2.01 -15.12
C ARG A 145 -1.25 2.48 -14.70
N ALA A 146 -0.91 2.36 -13.42
CA ALA A 146 0.40 2.76 -12.91
C ALA A 146 1.48 1.77 -13.34
N MET A 147 1.18 0.47 -13.31
CA MET A 147 2.14 -0.59 -13.63
C MET A 147 1.44 -1.78 -14.33
N PRO A 148 1.14 -1.67 -15.64
CA PRO A 148 0.36 -2.69 -16.37
C PRO A 148 1.00 -4.08 -16.44
N GLY A 149 2.32 -4.18 -16.21
CA GLY A 149 3.08 -5.43 -16.26
C GLY A 149 3.05 -6.25 -14.98
N LEU A 150 2.50 -5.73 -13.87
CA LEU A 150 2.39 -6.50 -12.63
C LEU A 150 1.21 -7.47 -12.69
N GLU A 151 1.45 -8.70 -12.20
CA GLU A 151 0.43 -9.74 -12.19
C GLU A 151 -0.50 -9.65 -10.99
N CYS A 152 -1.63 -10.35 -11.06
CA CYS A 152 -2.51 -10.49 -9.91
C CYS A 152 -1.88 -11.43 -8.88
N PRO A 153 -1.85 -11.07 -7.58
CA PRO A 153 -1.28 -11.91 -6.51
C PRO A 153 -2.08 -13.19 -6.22
N LEU A 154 -3.22 -13.39 -6.88
CA LEU A 154 -4.04 -14.60 -6.79
C LEU A 154 -3.86 -15.57 -7.96
N ARG A 155 -2.94 -15.29 -8.89
CA ARG A 155 -2.58 -16.25 -9.95
C ARG A 155 -1.80 -17.43 -9.41
#